data_AF-A0A497AXS8-F1
#
_entry.id   AF-A0A497AXS8-F1
#
_cell.length_a   1.000
_cell.length_b   1.000
_cell.length_c   1.000
_cell.angle_alpha   90.00
_cell.angle_beta   90.00
_cell.angle_gamma   90.00
#
_symmetry.space_group_name_H-M   'P 1'
#
loop_
_entity.id
_entity.type
_entity.pdbx_description
1 polymer ?
#
loop_
_entity_poly.entity_id
_entity_poly.type
_entity_poly.pdbx_seq_one_letter_code
_entity_poly.pdbx_strand_id
1 'polypeptide(L)'
;MTRTRIFKKTKDRFRKSMRRVVKDLSRRVLVYKQPIRQECPNCYYDKLTGRSTGKCRWTLEEAEQKQAEHELVYPGQIRYKWFRVGRCPICLGKGVLEVKRKKWVDCLVVWNPSDRYSNEITFTPAGTEGSTLVQLKTDIKYFDLFKNCEYVEVDGVECKISNPPIVRGLGNHTLLIVTGFTTDKPKDNSGEKLKEYS
;
A
#
# COMPACT_ATOMS: atom_id res chain seq x y z
N MET A 1 44.31 -2.41 6.32
CA MET A 1 43.33 -1.31 6.17
C MET A 1 42.56 -1.12 7.47
N THR A 2 42.97 -0.15 8.29
CA THR A 2 42.34 0.19 9.57
C THR A 2 41.02 0.93 9.30
N ARG A 3 39.88 0.27 9.56
CA ARG A 3 38.55 0.92 9.52
C ARG A 3 38.51 2.02 10.57
N THR A 4 38.60 3.28 10.13
CA THR A 4 38.41 4.45 11.00
C THR A 4 37.02 4.41 11.61
N ARG A 5 36.95 4.21 12.94
CA ARG A 5 35.68 4.21 13.69
C ARG A 5 35.11 5.63 13.68
N ILE A 6 34.04 5.83 12.90
CA ILE A 6 33.28 7.08 12.92
C ILE A 6 32.72 7.31 14.33
N PHE A 7 32.99 8.49 14.91
CA PHE A 7 32.54 8.89 16.25
C PHE A 7 31.00 8.89 16.36
N LYS A 8 30.49 8.48 17.53
CA LYS A 8 29.04 8.42 17.84
C LYS A 8 28.36 9.79 17.69
N LYS A 9 29.03 10.88 18.11
CA LYS A 9 28.53 12.26 17.98
C LYS A 9 28.27 12.66 16.52
N THR A 10 29.16 12.27 15.61
CA THR A 10 29.01 12.54 14.17
C THR A 10 27.82 11.77 13.59
N LYS A 11 27.65 10.51 14.00
CA LYS A 11 26.52 9.67 13.63
C LYS A 11 25.19 10.29 14.11
N ASP A 12 25.11 10.69 15.38
CA ASP A 12 23.90 11.30 15.94
C ASP A 12 23.54 12.64 15.30
N ARG A 13 24.55 13.47 14.97
CA ARG A 13 24.34 14.73 14.24
C ARG A 13 23.78 14.46 12.84
N PHE A 14 24.38 13.52 12.10
CA PHE A 14 23.89 13.11 10.78
C PHE A 14 22.43 12.62 10.83
N ARG A 15 22.09 11.78 11.82
CA ARG A 15 20.71 11.30 12.03
C ARG A 15 19.72 12.43 12.26
N LYS A 16 20.05 13.39 13.12
CA LYS A 16 19.19 14.54 13.41
C LYS A 16 18.98 15.41 12.17
N SER A 17 20.05 15.69 11.43
CA SER A 17 19.97 16.46 10.19
C SER A 17 19.11 15.76 9.14
N MET A 18 19.35 14.46 8.89
CA MET A 18 18.57 13.71 7.90
C MET A 18 17.09 13.61 8.27
N ARG A 19 16.75 13.44 9.55
CA ARG A 19 15.35 13.43 10.00
C ARG A 19 14.66 14.75 9.79
N ARG A 20 15.35 15.87 10.02
CA ARG A 20 14.82 17.21 9.72
C ARG A 20 14.57 17.35 8.23
N VAL A 21 15.55 17.00 7.40
CA VAL A 21 15.40 17.06 5.93
C VAL A 21 14.21 16.23 5.45
N VAL A 22 14.09 14.98 5.91
CA VAL A 22 12.95 14.14 5.56
C VAL A 22 11.65 14.78 6.03
N LYS A 23 11.57 15.26 7.27
CA LYS A 23 10.34 15.87 7.79
C LYS A 23 9.95 17.15 7.03
N ASP A 24 10.92 18.03 6.76
CA ASP A 24 10.68 19.37 6.22
C ASP A 24 10.41 19.34 4.70
N LEU A 25 11.00 18.38 3.97
CA LEU A 25 10.82 18.23 2.51
C LEU A 25 9.90 17.06 2.13
N SER A 26 9.36 16.33 3.11
CA SER A 26 8.46 15.21 2.84
C SER A 26 7.11 15.64 2.28
N ARG A 27 6.54 14.75 1.47
CA ARG A 27 5.16 14.75 1.06
C ARG A 27 4.46 13.53 1.67
N ARG A 28 3.15 13.66 1.89
CA ARG A 28 2.34 12.55 2.39
C ARG A 28 2.00 11.62 1.24
N VAL A 29 2.49 10.39 1.34
CA VAL A 29 2.26 9.32 0.37
C VAL A 29 1.33 8.29 1.00
N LEU A 30 0.38 7.78 0.22
CA LEU A 30 -0.58 6.79 0.70
C LEU A 30 -0.11 5.39 0.32
N VAL A 31 0.18 4.56 1.33
CA VAL A 31 0.63 3.19 1.12
C VAL A 31 -0.52 2.24 1.37
N TYR A 32 -0.86 1.43 0.35
CA TYR A 32 -1.88 0.39 0.45
C TYR A 32 -1.23 -0.93 0.82
N LYS A 33 -1.65 -1.50 1.94
CA LYS A 33 -1.22 -2.83 2.36
C LYS A 33 -2.09 -3.89 1.71
N GLN A 34 -1.60 -5.13 1.73
CA GLN A 34 -2.42 -6.29 1.43
C GLN A 34 -3.76 -6.22 2.20
N PRO A 35 -4.89 -6.40 1.50
CA PRO A 35 -6.20 -6.36 2.13
C PRO A 35 -6.34 -7.51 3.13
N ILE A 36 -7.00 -7.24 4.25
CA ILE A 36 -7.39 -8.33 5.15
C ILE A 36 -8.62 -9.00 4.54
N ARG A 37 -8.51 -10.30 4.31
CA ARG A 37 -9.62 -11.15 3.93
C ARG A 37 -10.24 -11.73 5.19
N GLN A 38 -11.50 -11.41 5.44
CA GLN A 38 -12.29 -12.05 6.48
C GLN A 38 -13.37 -12.88 5.81
N GLU A 39 -13.65 -14.07 6.33
CA GLU A 39 -14.78 -14.85 5.84
C GLU A 39 -16.08 -14.05 6.00
N CYS A 40 -16.95 -14.16 5.00
CA CYS A 40 -18.24 -13.50 5.06
C CYS A 40 -19.05 -14.06 6.24
N PRO A 41 -19.58 -13.22 7.13
CA PRO A 41 -20.37 -13.68 8.27
C PRO A 41 -21.72 -14.28 7.82
N ASN A 42 -22.15 -14.01 6.59
CA ASN A 42 -23.49 -14.34 6.12
C ASN A 42 -23.58 -15.63 5.29
N CYS A 43 -22.47 -16.12 4.72
CA CYS A 43 -22.45 -17.31 3.87
C CYS A 43 -21.23 -18.18 4.13
N TYR A 44 -21.30 -19.47 3.84
CA TYR A 44 -20.12 -20.32 3.94
C TYR A 44 -19.12 -20.01 2.82
N TYR A 45 -17.84 -20.06 3.17
CA TYR A 45 -16.74 -19.92 2.23
C TYR A 45 -16.28 -21.32 1.83
N ASP A 46 -16.26 -21.58 0.53
CA ASP A 46 -15.73 -22.81 -0.03
C ASP A 46 -14.26 -22.60 -0.38
N LYS A 47 -13.38 -23.34 0.30
CA LYS A 47 -11.93 -23.28 0.12
C LYS A 47 -11.48 -23.87 -1.22
N LEU A 48 -12.26 -24.78 -1.82
CA LEU A 48 -11.93 -25.41 -3.10
C LEU A 48 -12.18 -24.47 -4.27
N THR A 49 -13.33 -23.79 -4.28
CA THR A 49 -13.69 -22.85 -5.35
C THR A 49 -13.23 -21.41 -5.09
N GLY A 50 -12.79 -21.11 -3.87
CA GLY A 50 -12.39 -19.76 -3.46
C GLY A 50 -13.54 -18.76 -3.46
N ARG A 51 -14.79 -19.24 -3.33
CA ARG A 51 -16.02 -18.45 -3.46
C ARG A 51 -17.02 -18.80 -2.36
N SER A 52 -18.13 -18.08 -2.33
CA SER A 52 -19.27 -18.45 -1.49
C SER A 52 -19.91 -19.74 -1.98
N THR A 53 -20.34 -20.61 -1.05
CA THR A 53 -21.15 -21.80 -1.36
C THR A 53 -22.56 -21.47 -1.88
N GLY A 54 -22.98 -20.20 -1.83
CA GLY A 54 -24.33 -19.79 -2.18
C GLY A 54 -25.40 -20.23 -1.17
N LYS A 55 -24.99 -20.70 0.02
CA LYS A 55 -25.86 -21.03 1.15
C LYS A 55 -25.68 -20.03 2.28
N CYS A 56 -26.79 -19.54 2.83
CA CYS A 56 -26.78 -18.68 4.01
C CYS A 56 -26.38 -19.49 5.25
N ARG A 57 -25.64 -18.86 6.18
CA ARG A 57 -25.27 -19.47 7.48
C ARG A 57 -26.42 -19.43 8.49
N TRP A 58 -27.40 -18.57 8.26
CA TRP A 58 -28.43 -18.21 9.22
C TRP A 58 -29.80 -18.65 8.70
N THR A 59 -30.72 -18.91 9.62
CA THR A 59 -32.16 -18.92 9.30
C THR A 59 -32.68 -17.49 9.13
N LEU A 60 -33.93 -17.35 8.69
CA LEU A 60 -34.55 -16.03 8.51
C LEU A 60 -34.56 -15.24 9.83
N GLU A 61 -35.07 -15.87 10.89
CA GLU A 61 -35.21 -15.30 12.23
C GLU A 61 -33.84 -14.96 12.85
N GLU A 62 -32.87 -15.87 12.74
CA GLU A 62 -31.50 -15.63 13.26
C GLU A 62 -30.81 -14.47 12.55
N ALA A 63 -31.00 -14.34 11.24
CA ALA A 63 -30.40 -13.26 10.47
C ALA A 63 -30.97 -11.91 10.87
N GLU A 64 -32.29 -11.82 11.07
CA GLU A 64 -32.97 -10.61 11.52
C GLU A 64 -32.54 -10.20 12.92
N GLN A 65 -32.50 -11.17 13.85
CA GLN A 65 -32.03 -10.91 15.21
C GLN A 65 -30.58 -10.41 15.23
N LYS A 66 -29.67 -11.06 14.50
CA LYS A 66 -28.27 -10.63 14.43
C LYS A 66 -28.09 -9.30 13.73
N GLN A 67 -28.91 -9.00 12.74
CA GLN A 67 -28.89 -7.70 12.08
C GLN A 67 -29.36 -6.61 13.04
N ALA A 68 -30.42 -6.85 13.82
CA ALA A 68 -30.88 -5.92 14.85
C ALA A 68 -29.80 -5.67 15.92
N GLU A 69 -29.14 -6.73 16.42
CA GLU A 69 -28.02 -6.61 17.36
C GLU A 69 -26.84 -5.81 16.78
N HIS A 70 -26.55 -5.98 15.49
CA HIS A 70 -25.46 -5.27 14.81
C HIS A 70 -25.79 -3.80 14.58
N GLU A 71 -27.04 -3.48 14.24
CA GLU A 71 -27.53 -2.12 14.04
C GLU A 71 -27.49 -1.28 15.33
N LEU A 72 -27.66 -1.90 16.51
CA LEU A 72 -27.47 -1.21 17.79
C LEU A 72 -26.04 -0.64 17.95
N VAL A 73 -25.04 -1.30 17.36
CA VAL A 73 -23.63 -0.86 17.44
C VAL A 73 -23.23 -0.03 16.22
N TYR A 74 -23.71 -0.39 15.03
CA TYR A 74 -23.36 0.22 13.75
C TYR A 74 -24.62 0.54 12.93
N PRO A 75 -25.29 1.66 13.22
CA PRO A 75 -26.55 2.00 12.56
C PRO A 75 -26.38 2.17 11.05
N GLY A 76 -27.30 1.59 10.27
CA GLY A 76 -27.34 1.71 8.80
C GLY A 76 -26.40 0.77 8.04
N GLN A 77 -25.67 -0.14 8.71
CA GLN A 77 -24.83 -1.13 8.04
C GLN A 77 -25.52 -2.50 7.98
N ILE A 78 -25.76 -3.00 6.77
CA ILE A 78 -26.29 -4.36 6.56
C ILE A 78 -25.12 -5.35 6.58
N ARG A 79 -25.08 -6.20 7.61
CA ARG A 79 -24.02 -7.22 7.77
C ARG A 79 -24.55 -8.65 7.76
N TYR A 80 -25.80 -8.84 8.20
CA TYR A 80 -26.50 -10.11 8.22
C TYR A 80 -27.79 -9.96 7.41
N LYS A 81 -28.00 -10.87 6.45
CA LYS A 81 -29.21 -10.85 5.64
C LYS A 81 -29.49 -12.24 5.10
N TRP A 82 -30.64 -12.79 5.48
CA TRP A 82 -31.05 -14.10 5.00
C TRP A 82 -31.21 -14.13 3.48
N PHE A 83 -30.84 -15.25 2.88
CA PHE A 83 -31.10 -15.54 1.47
C PHE A 83 -31.23 -17.05 1.27
N ARG A 84 -32.18 -17.48 0.45
CA ARG A 84 -32.50 -18.90 0.27
C ARG A 84 -31.47 -19.64 -0.58
N VAL A 85 -31.19 -19.11 -1.77
CA VAL A 85 -30.24 -19.68 -2.74
C VAL A 85 -29.66 -18.53 -3.58
N GLY A 86 -28.41 -18.65 -4.00
CA GLY A 86 -27.80 -17.74 -4.98
C GLY A 86 -26.64 -16.93 -4.42
N ARG A 87 -26.41 -15.73 -4.99
CA ARG A 87 -25.30 -14.87 -4.56
C ARG A 87 -25.62 -14.22 -3.22
N CYS A 88 -24.73 -14.41 -2.25
CA CYS A 88 -24.85 -13.76 -0.95
C CYS A 88 -24.93 -12.23 -1.11
N PRO A 89 -25.92 -11.54 -0.52
CA PRO A 89 -26.11 -10.09 -0.69
C PRO A 89 -24.99 -9.26 -0.05
N ILE A 90 -24.24 -9.83 0.90
CA ILE A 90 -23.20 -9.12 1.65
C ILE A 90 -21.84 -9.16 0.94
N CYS A 91 -21.42 -10.35 0.49
CA CYS A 91 -20.13 -10.53 -0.20
C CYS A 91 -20.25 -10.67 -1.72
N LEU A 92 -21.47 -10.56 -2.27
CA LEU A 92 -21.77 -10.68 -3.69
C LEU A 92 -21.26 -11.99 -4.33
N GLY A 93 -21.25 -13.07 -3.54
CA GLY A 93 -20.77 -14.39 -3.97
C GLY A 93 -19.25 -14.63 -3.83
N LYS A 94 -18.47 -13.64 -3.37
CA LYS A 94 -17.03 -13.81 -3.13
C LYS A 94 -16.72 -14.73 -1.95
N GLY A 95 -17.63 -14.82 -0.98
CA GLY A 95 -17.46 -15.62 0.25
C GLY A 95 -16.48 -15.01 1.27
N VAL A 96 -15.75 -13.98 0.89
CA VAL A 96 -14.89 -13.17 1.76
C VAL A 96 -15.24 -11.69 1.63
N LEU A 97 -15.00 -10.95 2.71
CA LEU A 97 -15.01 -9.49 2.75
C LEU A 97 -13.57 -9.00 2.79
N GLU A 98 -13.24 -8.12 1.84
CA GLU A 98 -11.90 -7.54 1.72
C GLU A 98 -11.91 -6.13 2.30
N VAL A 99 -11.10 -5.92 3.35
CA VAL A 99 -10.92 -4.60 3.94
C VAL A 99 -9.58 -4.04 3.48
N LYS A 100 -9.63 -3.03 2.60
CA LYS A 100 -8.43 -2.31 2.15
C LYS A 100 -7.81 -1.58 3.34
N ARG A 101 -6.51 -1.76 3.54
CA ARG A 101 -5.75 -1.07 4.60
C ARG A 101 -4.84 -0.05 3.96
N LYS A 102 -5.00 1.21 4.37
CA LYS A 102 -4.15 2.31 3.91
C LYS A 102 -3.45 2.98 5.09
N LYS A 103 -2.23 3.46 4.86
CA LYS A 103 -1.47 4.24 5.85
C LYS A 103 -0.73 5.38 5.16
N TRP A 104 -0.84 6.57 5.74
CA TRP A 104 -0.06 7.72 5.32
C TRP A 104 1.39 7.62 5.81
N VAL A 105 2.32 7.92 4.92
CA VAL A 105 3.76 7.93 5.19
C VAL A 105 4.37 9.20 4.63
N ASP A 106 5.21 9.83 5.44
CA ASP A 106 5.97 10.99 5.00
C ASP A 106 7.21 10.52 4.24
N CYS A 107 7.29 10.86 2.96
CA CYS A 107 8.35 10.46 2.05
C CYS A 107 8.88 11.67 1.29
N LEU A 108 10.20 11.74 1.12
CA LEU A 108 10.76 12.59 0.07
C LEU A 108 10.51 11.89 -1.26
N VAL A 109 9.75 12.53 -2.14
CA VAL A 109 9.37 12.01 -3.45
C VAL A 109 10.28 12.61 -4.51
N VAL A 110 10.93 11.77 -5.30
CA VAL A 110 11.71 12.17 -6.47
C VAL A 110 11.16 11.43 -7.68
N TRP A 111 10.54 12.18 -8.59
CA TRP A 111 10.10 11.68 -9.89
C TRP A 111 11.27 11.67 -10.86
N ASN A 112 11.38 10.62 -11.68
CA ASN A 112 12.41 10.41 -12.68
C ASN A 112 13.81 10.80 -12.17
N PRO A 113 14.30 10.16 -11.09
CA PRO A 113 15.61 10.49 -10.52
C PRO A 113 16.68 10.37 -11.61
N SER A 114 17.28 11.50 -12.00
CA SER A 114 18.26 11.55 -13.07
C SER A 114 19.53 10.80 -12.67
N ASP A 115 19.98 9.90 -13.54
CA ASP A 115 21.09 8.99 -13.27
C ASP A 115 22.48 9.63 -13.52
N ARG A 116 22.67 10.91 -13.15
CA ARG A 116 23.92 11.64 -13.46
C ARG A 116 25.16 11.08 -12.73
N TYR A 117 24.98 10.24 -11.71
CA TYR A 117 26.08 9.75 -10.86
C TYR A 117 25.92 8.32 -10.34
N SER A 118 24.86 7.58 -10.68
CA SER A 118 24.68 6.22 -10.16
C SER A 118 24.75 5.19 -11.28
N ASN A 119 25.53 4.13 -11.08
CA ASN A 119 25.53 2.97 -11.97
C ASN A 119 24.36 2.02 -11.62
N GLU A 120 23.22 2.57 -11.23
CA GLU A 120 22.08 1.77 -10.77
C GLU A 120 21.24 1.37 -11.95
N ILE A 121 21.35 0.10 -12.34
CA ILE A 121 20.51 -0.52 -13.37
C ILE A 121 19.05 -0.30 -12.96
N THR A 122 18.39 0.61 -13.68
CA THR A 122 16.99 0.90 -13.45
C THR A 122 16.17 -0.17 -14.17
N PHE A 123 15.69 -1.15 -13.40
CA PHE A 123 14.95 -2.26 -13.97
C PHE A 123 13.51 -1.84 -14.26
N THR A 124 13.20 -1.55 -15.51
CA THR A 124 11.84 -1.53 -16.04
C THR A 124 11.45 -2.97 -16.40
N PRO A 125 10.34 -3.52 -15.86
CA PRO A 125 9.80 -4.79 -16.32
C PRO A 125 9.67 -4.81 -17.86
N ALA A 126 9.93 -5.95 -18.49
CA ALA A 126 9.73 -6.11 -19.93
C ALA A 126 8.28 -5.71 -20.32
N GLY A 127 8.14 -4.81 -21.30
CA GLY A 127 6.84 -4.27 -21.75
C GLY A 127 6.33 -3.02 -21.02
N THR A 128 7.15 -2.40 -20.16
CA THR A 128 6.84 -1.11 -19.49
C THR A 128 7.77 0.04 -19.94
N GLU A 129 8.04 0.10 -21.24
CA GLU A 129 8.71 1.26 -21.85
C GLU A 129 7.79 2.49 -21.71
N GLY A 130 8.29 3.58 -21.09
CA GLY A 130 7.56 4.83 -20.87
C GLY A 130 6.95 5.04 -19.48
N SER A 131 7.11 4.11 -18.52
CA SER A 131 6.64 4.33 -17.14
C SER A 131 7.53 5.32 -16.39
N THR A 132 6.93 6.37 -15.83
CA THR A 132 7.63 7.31 -14.94
C THR A 132 8.08 6.61 -13.66
N LEU A 133 9.36 6.79 -13.31
CA LEU A 133 9.97 6.20 -12.14
C LEU A 133 9.77 7.11 -10.93
N VAL A 134 9.49 6.53 -9.78
CA VAL A 134 9.40 7.26 -8.52
C VAL A 134 10.35 6.65 -7.50
N GLN A 135 11.18 7.50 -6.91
CA GLN A 135 12.01 7.14 -5.78
C GLN A 135 11.49 7.83 -4.52
N LEU A 136 11.14 7.03 -3.52
CA LEU A 136 10.67 7.47 -2.22
C LEU A 136 11.78 7.27 -1.20
N LYS A 137 12.13 8.32 -0.45
CA LYS A 137 13.08 8.24 0.67
C LYS A 137 12.36 8.52 1.98
N THR A 138 12.45 7.59 2.94
CA THR A 138 11.72 7.69 4.22
C THR A 138 12.48 7.02 5.37
N ASP A 139 11.89 7.02 6.57
CA ASP A 139 12.42 6.36 7.76
C ASP A 139 12.34 4.82 7.64
N ILE A 140 13.35 4.13 8.19
CA ILE A 140 13.43 2.65 8.22
C ILE A 140 12.27 2.00 8.95
N LYS A 141 11.60 2.73 9.87
CA LYS A 141 10.44 2.22 10.63
C LYS A 141 9.29 1.76 9.73
N TYR A 142 9.30 2.16 8.45
CA TYR A 142 8.32 1.76 7.44
C TYR A 142 8.81 0.63 6.53
N PHE A 143 9.95 0.00 6.82
CA PHE A 143 10.49 -1.10 6.00
C PHE A 143 9.44 -2.21 5.79
N ASP A 144 8.84 -2.71 6.87
CA ASP A 144 7.82 -3.77 6.79
C ASP A 144 6.52 -3.32 6.10
N LEU A 145 6.27 -2.01 6.09
CA LEU A 145 5.11 -1.43 5.42
C LEU A 145 5.29 -1.46 3.90
N PHE A 146 6.46 -1.06 3.41
CA PHE A 146 6.79 -1.07 1.98
C PHE A 146 7.20 -2.44 1.45
N LYS A 147 7.56 -3.38 2.34
CA LYS A 147 7.78 -4.78 1.94
C LYS A 147 6.47 -5.52 1.63
N ASN A 148 5.41 -5.22 2.38
CA ASN A 148 4.11 -5.91 2.29
C ASN A 148 3.00 -5.04 1.68
N CYS A 149 3.37 -3.99 0.95
CA CYS A 149 2.40 -3.15 0.24
C CYS A 149 2.02 -3.77 -1.10
N GLU A 150 0.81 -3.46 -1.55
CA GLU A 150 0.32 -3.86 -2.87
C GLU A 150 0.66 -2.79 -3.91
N TYR A 151 0.39 -1.53 -3.58
CA TYR A 151 0.73 -0.36 -4.37
C TYR A 151 0.83 0.87 -3.48
N VAL A 152 1.32 1.96 -4.04
CA VAL A 152 1.50 3.24 -3.38
C VAL A 152 0.87 4.31 -4.26
N GLU A 153 0.18 5.26 -3.66
CA GLU A 153 -0.38 6.41 -4.37
C GLU A 153 0.42 7.65 -4.00
N VAL A 154 1.06 8.24 -5.01
CA VAL A 154 1.94 9.41 -4.89
C VAL A 154 1.33 10.53 -5.72
N ASP A 155 0.94 11.63 -5.08
CA ASP A 155 0.33 12.79 -5.75
C ASP A 155 -0.91 12.41 -6.63
N GLY A 156 -1.65 11.36 -6.24
CA GLY A 156 -2.82 10.84 -6.97
C GLY A 156 -2.51 9.80 -8.05
N VAL A 157 -1.23 9.49 -8.28
CA VAL A 157 -0.79 8.50 -9.27
C VAL A 157 -0.51 7.16 -8.58
N GLU A 158 -1.06 6.08 -9.12
CA GLU A 158 -0.79 4.72 -8.63
C GLU A 158 0.58 4.24 -9.11
N CYS A 159 1.39 3.78 -8.15
CA CYS A 159 2.74 3.27 -8.36
C CYS A 159 2.87 1.86 -7.79
N LYS A 160 3.41 0.95 -8.59
CA LYS A 160 3.86 -0.37 -8.14
C LYS A 160 5.31 -0.31 -7.74
N ILE A 161 5.67 -1.03 -6.67
CA ILE A 161 7.05 -1.09 -6.19
C ILE A 161 7.78 -2.19 -6.97
N SER A 162 8.91 -1.84 -7.59
CA SER A 162 9.67 -2.77 -8.43
C SER A 162 10.61 -3.66 -7.62
N ASN A 163 11.26 -3.08 -6.62
CA ASN A 163 12.31 -3.75 -5.84
C ASN A 163 11.96 -3.78 -4.36
N PRO A 164 12.47 -4.78 -3.60
CA PRO A 164 12.40 -4.71 -2.15
C PRO A 164 13.03 -3.41 -1.66
N PRO A 165 12.48 -2.78 -0.62
CA PRO A 165 13.01 -1.53 -0.08
C PRO A 165 14.50 -1.66 0.27
N ILE A 166 15.32 -0.73 -0.23
CA ILE A 166 16.77 -0.72 0.00
C ILE A 166 17.07 0.16 1.21
N VAL A 167 17.83 -0.38 2.15
CA VAL A 167 18.27 0.34 3.35
C VAL A 167 19.65 0.93 3.07
N ARG A 168 19.76 2.26 2.94
CA ARG A 168 21.04 2.95 2.70
C ARG A 168 21.44 3.83 3.87
N GLY A 169 22.70 3.76 4.32
CA GLY A 169 23.09 4.51 5.50
C GLY A 169 24.57 4.45 5.84
N LEU A 170 24.96 5.35 6.75
CA LEU A 170 26.29 5.39 7.33
C LEU A 170 26.25 4.80 8.75
N GLY A 171 26.75 3.57 8.93
CA GLY A 171 26.67 2.85 10.20
C GLY A 171 25.23 2.46 10.55
N ASN A 172 24.77 2.77 11.76
CA ASN A 172 23.42 2.42 12.24
C ASN A 172 22.33 3.44 11.83
N HIS A 173 22.64 4.37 10.92
CA HIS A 173 21.71 5.40 10.48
C HIS A 173 21.38 5.20 9.04
N THR A 174 20.17 4.71 8.82
CA THR A 174 19.72 4.27 7.52
C THR A 174 18.49 5.04 7.07
N LEU A 175 18.43 5.30 5.77
CA LEU A 175 17.29 5.81 5.03
C LEU A 175 16.73 4.62 4.27
N LEU A 176 15.41 4.56 4.22
CA LEU A 176 14.72 3.61 3.39
C LEU A 176 14.53 4.24 2.02
N ILE A 177 15.05 3.58 0.99
CA ILE A 177 14.85 3.94 -0.41
C ILE A 177 13.90 2.91 -1.02
N VAL A 178 12.78 3.39 -1.54
CA VAL A 178 11.77 2.57 -2.22
C VAL A 178 11.68 3.07 -3.64
N THR A 179 11.83 2.17 -4.61
CA THR A 179 11.70 2.50 -6.03
C THR A 179 10.42 1.88 -6.55
N GLY A 180 9.63 2.68 -7.27
CA GLY A 180 8.42 2.23 -7.94
C GLY A 180 8.29 2.81 -9.34
N PHE A 181 7.31 2.31 -10.07
CA PHE A 181 6.95 2.73 -11.42
C PHE A 181 5.44 2.96 -11.48
N THR A 182 5.01 3.90 -12.31
CA THR A 182 3.59 4.17 -12.49
C THR A 182 2.88 3.03 -13.22
N THR A 183 1.69 2.68 -12.75
CA THR A 183 0.84 1.67 -13.40
C THR A 183 -0.05 2.24 -14.48
N ASP A 184 -0.35 3.53 -14.40
CA ASP A 184 -1.14 4.22 -15.40
C ASP A 184 -0.27 4.45 -16.64
N LYS A 185 -0.69 3.86 -17.75
CA LYS A 185 -0.33 4.39 -19.07
C LYS A 185 -1.00 5.77 -19.16
N PRO A 186 -0.32 6.83 -19.61
CA PRO A 186 -0.98 8.10 -19.84
C PRO A 186 -2.18 7.83 -20.77
N LYS A 187 -3.40 8.11 -20.28
CA LYS A 187 -4.58 8.05 -21.14
C LYS A 187 -4.48 9.26 -22.06
N ASP A 188 -4.30 9.03 -23.36
CA ASP A 188 -4.09 10.06 -24.39
C ASP A 188 -5.20 11.15 -24.48
N ASN A 189 -6.21 11.15 -23.61
CA ASN A 189 -7.33 12.10 -23.62
C ASN A 189 -7.86 12.52 -22.22
N SER A 190 -7.16 12.28 -21.10
CA SER A 190 -7.72 12.61 -19.77
C SER A 190 -7.60 14.09 -19.36
N GLY A 191 -6.89 14.94 -20.11
CA GLY A 191 -6.68 16.34 -19.72
C GLY A 191 -5.92 16.52 -18.39
N GLU A 192 -5.45 15.42 -17.79
CA GLU A 192 -4.58 15.42 -16.64
C GLU A 192 -3.21 15.92 -17.10
N LYS A 193 -2.98 17.22 -16.89
CA LYS A 193 -1.64 17.77 -16.93
C LYS A 193 -0.83 17.07 -15.84
N LEU A 194 -0.06 16.04 -16.21
CA LEU A 194 1.13 15.65 -15.45
C LEU A 194 1.87 16.95 -15.20
N LYS A 195 1.95 17.40 -13.94
CA LYS A 195 2.77 18.56 -13.60
C LYS A 195 4.19 18.20 -14.02
N GLU A 196 4.65 18.82 -15.09
CA GLU A 196 6.04 18.76 -15.51
C GLU A 196 6.86 19.44 -14.42
N TYR A 197 7.42 18.63 -13.53
CA TYR A 197 8.45 19.09 -12.61
C TYR A 197 9.77 19.08 -13.39
N SER A 198 10.02 20.17 -14.12
CA SER A 198 11.34 20.51 -14.67
C SER A 198 12.21 21.21 -13.63
#